data_AF-A0A6M8N0K1-F1
#
_entry.id   AF-A0A6M8N0K1-F1
#
_cell.length_a   1.000
_cell.length_b   1.000
_cell.length_c   1.000
_cell.angle_alpha   90.00
_cell.angle_beta   90.00
_cell.angle_gamma   90.00
#
_symmetry.space_group_name_H-M   'P 1'
#
loop_
_entity.id
_entity.type
_entity.pdbx_description
1 polymer ?
#
loop_
_entity_poly.entity_id
_entity_poly.type
_entity_poly.pdbx_seq_one_letter_code
_entity_poly.pdbx_strand_id
1 'polypeptide(L)'
;MNPDTTLSDDAGSPPQQDWFSNEHRGRIDELIAKLKTSDTKESVSRYHAMAEGYLLGLLDSYHVSTEHHDAVRQYLHNLAIARLKAVKPRLRK
;
A
#
# COMPACT_ATOMS: atom_id res chain seq x y z
N MET A 1 -24.81 13.83 -12.70
CA MET A 1 -24.03 12.60 -12.93
C MET A 1 -22.57 13.00 -12.81
N ASN A 2 -21.94 12.71 -11.67
CA ASN A 2 -20.56 13.11 -11.37
C ASN A 2 -19.66 11.90 -11.63
N PRO A 3 -18.64 11.98 -12.51
CA PRO A 3 -17.75 10.85 -12.75
C PRO A 3 -16.50 10.99 -11.88
N ASP A 4 -16.64 10.85 -10.57
CA ASP A 4 -15.46 10.75 -9.72
C ASP A 4 -15.76 9.94 -8.47
N THR A 5 -14.86 9.00 -8.14
CA THR A 5 -14.89 8.12 -6.96
C THR A 5 -15.83 6.92 -7.00
N THR A 6 -15.57 5.99 -7.92
CA THR A 6 -15.70 4.55 -7.61
C THR A 6 -14.30 3.95 -7.64
N LEU A 7 -13.51 4.27 -6.61
CA LEU A 7 -12.32 3.50 -6.30
C LEU A 7 -12.83 2.16 -5.74
N SER A 8 -12.89 1.19 -6.65
CA SER A 8 -13.30 -0.21 -6.54
C SER A 8 -13.57 -0.74 -5.13
N ASP A 9 -14.75 -1.32 -4.98
CA ASP A 9 -15.15 -2.26 -3.92
C ASP A 9 -14.20 -3.49 -3.82
N ASP A 10 -13.36 -3.69 -4.85
CA ASP A 10 -12.28 -4.70 -4.97
C ASP A 10 -10.89 -4.16 -4.55
N ALA A 11 -10.83 -3.17 -3.65
CA ALA A 11 -9.59 -2.48 -3.32
C ALA A 11 -8.60 -3.31 -2.47
N GLY A 12 -9.00 -4.50 -2.01
CA GLY A 12 -8.33 -5.16 -0.88
C GLY A 12 -8.61 -4.42 0.43
N SER A 13 -8.24 -5.02 1.57
CA SER A 13 -8.45 -4.40 2.88
C SER A 13 -7.14 -3.84 3.43
N PRO A 14 -7.12 -2.59 3.96
CA PRO A 14 -5.96 -2.09 4.67
C PRO A 14 -5.71 -2.93 5.93
N PRO A 15 -4.48 -2.93 6.48
CA PRO A 15 -4.18 -3.58 7.74
C PRO A 15 -5.09 -3.05 8.86
N GLN A 16 -5.73 -3.97 9.58
CA GLN A 16 -6.62 -3.62 10.69
C GLN A 16 -5.82 -3.12 11.90
N GLN A 17 -6.48 -2.35 12.76
CA GLN A 17 -5.84 -1.69 13.91
C GLN A 17 -5.36 -2.71 14.96
N ASP A 18 -6.11 -3.80 15.15
CA ASP A 18 -5.85 -4.80 16.19
C ASP A 18 -4.93 -5.96 15.74
N TRP A 19 -4.40 -5.93 14.51
CA TRP A 19 -3.52 -6.99 14.03
C TRP A 19 -2.11 -6.93 14.61
N PHE A 20 -1.64 -5.72 14.91
CA PHE A 20 -0.25 -5.51 15.27
C PHE A 20 -0.11 -4.53 16.43
N SER A 21 1.01 -4.61 17.14
CA SER A 21 1.40 -3.62 18.13
C SER A 21 1.50 -2.20 17.53
N ASN A 22 1.25 -1.17 18.33
CA ASN A 22 1.28 0.25 17.90
C ASN A 22 2.59 0.65 17.20
N GLU A 23 3.73 0.05 17.57
CA GLU A 23 5.01 0.30 16.91
C GLU A 23 5.02 -0.16 15.45
N HIS A 24 4.58 -1.39 15.19
CA HIS A 24 4.44 -1.94 13.83
C HIS A 24 3.45 -1.14 13.01
N ARG A 25 2.35 -0.72 13.66
CA ARG A 25 1.34 0.12 13.02
C ARG A 25 1.93 1.46 12.56
N GLY A 26 2.65 2.16 13.44
CA GLY A 26 3.29 3.42 13.09
C GLY A 26 4.27 3.29 11.92
N ARG A 27 5.04 2.18 11.87
CA ARG A 27 5.95 1.91 10.76
C ARG A 27 5.22 1.61 9.44
N ILE A 28 4.12 0.86 9.48
CA ILE A 28 3.27 0.61 8.32
C ILE A 28 2.67 1.92 7.79
N ASP A 29 2.11 2.73 8.67
CA ASP A 29 1.50 4.02 8.30
C ASP A 29 2.56 4.96 7.69
N GLU A 30 3.80 4.97 8.21
CA GLU A 30 4.90 5.73 7.62
C GLU A 30 5.23 5.27 6.20
N LEU A 31 5.32 3.95 5.96
CA LEU A 31 5.60 3.39 4.64
C LEU A 31 4.48 3.69 3.65
N ILE A 32 3.21 3.58 4.07
CA ILE A 32 2.05 3.94 3.27
C ILE A 32 2.05 5.45 2.96
N ALA A 33 2.39 6.30 3.92
CA ALA A 33 2.50 7.73 3.70
C ALA A 33 3.61 8.06 2.68
N LYS A 34 4.79 7.44 2.80
CA LYS A 34 5.90 7.59 1.84
C LYS A 34 5.52 7.09 0.45
N LEU A 35 4.78 5.99 0.35
CA LEU A 35 4.24 5.49 -0.91
C LEU A 35 3.28 6.50 -1.55
N LYS A 36 2.35 7.07 -0.78
CA LYS A 36 1.37 8.07 -1.23
C LYS A 36 2.01 9.38 -1.69
N THR A 37 3.11 9.80 -1.06
CA THR A 37 3.78 11.07 -1.36
C THR A 37 4.88 10.95 -2.43
N SER A 38 5.31 9.73 -2.77
CA SER A 38 6.38 9.47 -3.74
C SER A 38 6.14 10.09 -5.11
N ASP A 39 7.05 10.92 -5.60
CA ASP A 39 6.92 11.62 -6.90
C ASP A 39 7.66 10.93 -8.06
N THR A 40 8.37 9.82 -7.79
CA THR A 40 9.09 9.04 -8.81
C THR A 40 8.62 7.59 -8.85
N LYS A 41 8.66 6.97 -10.03
CA LYS A 41 8.33 5.54 -10.20
C LYS A 41 9.21 4.65 -9.33
N GLU A 42 10.50 4.98 -9.23
CA GLU A 42 11.47 4.28 -8.39
C GLU A 42 11.11 4.34 -6.91
N SER A 43 10.70 5.53 -6.41
CA SER A 43 10.28 5.68 -5.01
C SER A 43 8.97 4.93 -4.75
N VAL A 44 8.01 4.99 -5.67
CA VAL A 44 6.76 4.22 -5.57
C VAL A 44 7.05 2.73 -5.47
N SER A 45 7.87 2.17 -6.38
CA SER A 45 8.25 0.75 -6.34
C SER A 45 9.00 0.37 -5.06
N ARG A 46 9.92 1.23 -4.60
CA ARG A 46 10.69 1.00 -3.36
C ARG A 46 9.79 0.94 -2.13
N TYR A 47 8.95 1.95 -1.92
CA TYR A 47 8.09 1.99 -0.74
C TYR A 47 6.97 0.98 -0.80
N HIS A 48 6.48 0.62 -2.00
CA HIS A 48 5.58 -0.50 -2.19
C HIS A 48 6.23 -1.81 -1.70
N ALA A 49 7.42 -2.15 -2.20
CA ALA A 49 8.13 -3.37 -1.81
C ALA A 49 8.46 -3.40 -0.31
N MET A 50 8.84 -2.26 0.27
CA MET A 50 9.09 -2.15 1.72
C MET A 50 7.82 -2.35 2.54
N ALA A 51 6.71 -1.71 2.17
CA ALA A 51 5.43 -1.86 2.84
C ALA A 51 4.92 -3.30 2.74
N GLU A 52 4.97 -3.88 1.55
CA GLU A 52 4.52 -5.25 1.29
C GLU A 52 5.36 -6.27 2.08
N GLY A 53 6.69 -6.21 1.99
CA GLY A 53 7.57 -7.13 2.70
C GLY A 53 7.45 -7.02 4.22
N TYR A 54 7.36 -5.80 4.75
CA TYR A 54 7.20 -5.59 6.18
C TYR A 54 5.87 -6.15 6.68
N LEU A 55 4.79 -5.89 5.94
CA LEU A 55 3.46 -6.27 6.35
C LEU A 55 3.21 -7.77 6.19
N LEU A 56 3.67 -8.40 5.10
CA LEU A 56 3.61 -9.85 4.93
C LEU A 56 4.42 -10.59 6.00
N GLY A 57 5.60 -10.07 6.37
CA GLY A 57 6.41 -10.66 7.44
C GLY A 57 5.73 -10.58 8.82
N LEU A 58 5.01 -9.49 9.08
CA LEU A 58 4.19 -9.36 10.28
C LEU A 58 2.99 -10.29 10.25
N LEU A 59 2.24 -10.36 9.15
CA LEU A 59 1.09 -11.25 9.05
C LEU A 59 1.49 -12.72 9.24
N ASP A 60 2.63 -13.12 8.68
CA ASP A 60 3.23 -14.45 8.87
C ASP A 60 3.58 -14.70 10.35
N SER A 61 4.27 -13.73 10.99
CA SER A 61 4.68 -13.84 12.40
C SER A 61 3.48 -13.93 13.36
N TYR A 62 2.39 -13.23 13.05
CA TYR A 62 1.15 -13.20 13.86
C TYR A 62 0.15 -14.29 13.45
N HIS A 63 0.51 -15.19 12.52
CA HIS A 63 -0.34 -16.29 12.02
C HIS A 63 -1.70 -15.81 11.50
N VAL A 64 -1.73 -14.65 10.84
CA VAL A 64 -2.96 -14.11 10.27
C VAL A 64 -3.35 -14.92 9.03
N SER A 65 -4.65 -15.14 8.80
CA SER A 65 -5.12 -15.99 7.70
C SER A 65 -4.65 -15.49 6.33
N THR A 66 -4.39 -16.40 5.40
CA THR A 66 -3.96 -16.11 4.02
C THR A 66 -4.88 -15.15 3.26
N GLU A 67 -6.19 -15.19 3.53
CA GLU A 67 -7.15 -14.22 2.96
C GLU A 67 -6.80 -12.77 3.30
N HIS A 68 -6.29 -12.51 4.51
CA HIS A 68 -5.82 -11.19 4.92
C HIS A 68 -4.48 -10.83 4.25
N HIS A 69 -3.63 -11.81 3.96
CA HIS A 69 -2.40 -11.57 3.19
C HIS A 69 -2.73 -11.07 1.78
N ASP A 70 -3.65 -11.75 1.09
CA ASP A 70 -4.09 -11.33 -0.25
C ASP A 70 -4.82 -10.00 -0.22
N ALA A 71 -5.69 -9.77 0.77
CA ALA A 71 -6.40 -8.50 0.92
C ALA A 71 -5.44 -7.31 1.08
N VAL A 72 -4.38 -7.43 1.90
CA VAL A 72 -3.43 -6.32 2.07
C VAL A 72 -2.48 -6.18 0.89
N ARG A 73 -2.06 -7.29 0.28
CA ARG A 73 -1.26 -7.26 -0.95
C ARG A 73 -2.01 -6.48 -2.03
N GLN A 74 -3.28 -6.78 -2.24
CA GLN A 74 -4.12 -6.09 -3.22
C GLN A 74 -4.29 -4.60 -2.88
N TYR A 75 -4.47 -4.26 -1.59
CA TYR A 75 -4.51 -2.88 -1.12
C TYR A 75 -3.23 -2.08 -1.47
N LEU A 76 -2.05 -2.62 -1.13
CA LEU A 76 -0.78 -1.95 -1.41
C LEU A 76 -0.54 -1.83 -2.92
N HIS A 77 -0.87 -2.88 -3.67
CA HIS A 77 -0.73 -2.89 -5.13
C HIS A 77 -1.59 -1.82 -5.81
N ASN A 78 -2.86 -1.72 -5.41
CA ASN A 78 -3.77 -0.70 -5.91
C ASN A 78 -3.28 0.71 -5.59
N LEU A 79 -2.76 0.91 -4.37
CA LEU A 79 -2.19 2.18 -3.95
C LEU A 79 -0.96 2.56 -4.80
N ALA A 80 -0.08 1.60 -5.08
CA ALA A 80 1.07 1.80 -5.94
C ALA A 80 0.67 2.12 -7.39
N ILE A 81 -0.30 1.39 -7.96
CA ILE A 81 -0.82 1.67 -9.31
C ILE A 81 -1.40 3.09 -9.38
N ALA A 82 -2.26 3.46 -8.41
CA ALA A 82 -2.86 4.78 -8.35
C ALA A 82 -1.77 5.86 -8.31
N ARG A 83 -0.71 5.63 -7.53
CA ARG A 83 0.41 6.58 -7.46
C ARG A 83 1.25 6.60 -8.74
N LEU A 84 1.55 5.46 -9.35
CA LEU A 84 2.28 5.37 -10.62
C LEU A 84 1.54 6.11 -11.75
N LYS A 85 0.20 6.08 -11.77
CA LYS A 85 -0.63 6.86 -12.69
C LYS A 85 -0.50 8.36 -12.45
N ALA A 86 -0.35 8.79 -11.20
CA ALA A 86 -0.17 10.19 -10.82
C ALA A 86 1.26 10.72 -11.07
N VAL A 87 2.27 9.84 -11.02
CA VAL A 87 3.65 10.17 -11.35
C VAL A 87 3.74 10.44 -12.86
N LYS A 88 3.76 11.72 -13.23
CA LYS A 88 4.00 12.13 -14.61
C LYS A 88 5.39 11.62 -15.04
N PRO A 89 5.54 11.02 -16.23
CA PRO A 89 6.87 10.78 -16.76
C PRO A 89 7.57 12.13 -16.84
N ARG A 90 8.77 12.24 -16.26
CA ARG A 90 9.64 13.40 -16.51
C ARG A 90 9.87 13.42 -18.02
N LEU A 91 9.12 14.25 -18.75
CA LEU A 91 9.53 14.66 -20.09
C LEU A 91 10.89 15.32 -19.89
N ARG A 92 11.97 14.61 -20.22
CA ARG A 92 13.28 15.23 -20.40
C ARG A 92 13.08 16.29 -21.49
N LYS A 93 13.14 17.56 -21.11
CA LYS A 93 13.35 18.67 -22.03
C LYS A 93 14.83 18.76 -22.33
#